data_AF-A0A226GTC3-F1
#
_entry.id   AF-A0A226GTC3-F1
#
_cell.length_a   1.000
_cell.length_b   1.000
_cell.length_c   1.000
_cell.angle_alpha   90.00
_cell.angle_beta   90.00
_cell.angle_gamma   90.00
#
_symmetry.space_group_name_H-M   'P 1'
#
loop_
_entity.id
_entity.type
_entity.pdbx_description
1 polymer ?
#
loop_
_entity_poly.entity_id
_entity_poly.type
_entity_poly.pdbx_seq_one_letter_code
_entity_poly.pdbx_strand_id
1 'polypeptide(L)'
;FQTKKVKLYNFNKDESVKLLEKFEAEIRKNSSEFRFEPESENILDDFENSSYKLTYSDTINKFRSVDSLSIDKLGISKHLSKLISATKISNEINNDIKQKLFNQIKECFSGQRGLELSSLWEKVFNFYIIHNAVEEIIDFTKDQIKAITSIKRKEESEEITNDLLIDLKENLLIHLANCFAMSCSLNNLLFTEKVLNKIGGLDTRNQSNAIINALTFDHIEPKAKAIIKSNLLRHHLIYYPLLNYCKHPHGINFLSKKLYDKDFDFDEKKIEYSPRFVHYNELSLFYQFKNIFHPSDKTYKLMIQKTFEDYLLFNKLNSPLYEPFFPSSVELNKECIQINVQTISNPTKLRVGIVNSKTLLSHSISSMKGTPILNYERFDEINHILNQSLKRQKSDLIVFPEISVPYQWLPHLTMFSKKNNVAIICGLEHITNKENEVLNYVATILPFRYKNYSNAFVDLRLKKDYSPEETRQIEGRKEFIVPFKKMNDELLRLYRWNNIYFSVFNCFELADIRKRAMFRGKVDFVVTVEYNRDTNYFSNITDSISRDIHAYIIQVNTSEYGDSRITQPSDSSTKDILKIKGGDNVSLITSCINIQDLREFQKLNYSLQEGNRYFKYTPPNFKMENRN
;
A
#
# COMPACT_ATOMS: atom_id res chain seq x y z
N PHE A 1 5.26 -60.60 -1.98
CA PHE A 1 4.72 -59.23 -1.89
C PHE A 1 5.55 -58.44 -0.87
N GLN A 2 6.26 -57.38 -1.29
CA GLN A 2 6.95 -56.49 -0.33
C GLN A 2 5.91 -55.54 0.28
N THR A 3 5.41 -55.90 1.48
CA THR A 3 4.45 -55.09 2.26
C THR A 3 4.92 -53.66 2.52
N LYS A 4 6.23 -53.40 2.54
CA LYS A 4 6.81 -52.05 2.67
C LYS A 4 6.55 -51.08 1.51
N LYS A 5 6.00 -51.53 0.37
CA LYS A 5 5.76 -50.68 -0.82
C LYS A 5 4.28 -50.38 -1.09
N VAL A 6 3.36 -50.86 -0.26
CA VAL A 6 1.93 -50.67 -0.45
C VAL A 6 1.43 -49.66 0.56
N LYS A 7 0.98 -48.49 0.08
CA LYS A 7 0.27 -47.50 0.89
C LYS A 7 -1.22 -47.68 0.70
N LEU A 8 -1.94 -47.86 1.80
CA LEU A 8 -3.40 -47.99 1.81
C LEU A 8 -3.98 -46.68 2.33
N TYR A 9 -4.71 -45.96 1.49
CA TYR A 9 -5.44 -44.76 1.91
C TYR A 9 -6.90 -45.16 2.12
N ASN A 10 -7.41 -44.97 3.34
CA ASN A 10 -8.81 -45.19 3.66
C ASN A 10 -9.51 -43.83 3.75
N PHE A 11 -10.57 -43.64 2.97
CA PHE A 11 -11.41 -42.45 3.03
C PHE A 11 -12.78 -42.89 3.50
N ASN A 12 -13.09 -42.61 4.76
CA ASN A 12 -14.43 -42.87 5.27
C ASN A 12 -15.42 -41.88 4.65
N LYS A 13 -16.66 -42.32 4.40
CA LYS A 13 -17.72 -41.48 3.79
C LYS A 13 -18.07 -40.25 4.64
N ASP A 14 -17.82 -40.35 5.95
CA ASP A 14 -18.09 -39.30 6.95
C ASP A 14 -16.82 -38.49 7.28
N GLU A 15 -15.69 -38.81 6.65
CA GLU A 15 -14.41 -38.12 6.85
C GLU A 15 -14.06 -37.19 5.68
N SER A 16 -13.17 -36.24 5.95
CA SER A 16 -12.80 -35.21 4.98
C SER A 16 -11.95 -35.75 3.83
N VAL A 17 -12.33 -35.41 2.60
CA VAL A 17 -11.57 -35.69 1.36
C VAL A 17 -10.40 -34.72 1.10
N LYS A 18 -10.05 -33.86 2.07
CA LYS A 18 -9.02 -32.79 1.97
C LYS A 18 -7.66 -33.26 1.44
N LEU A 19 -7.26 -34.50 1.69
CA LEU A 19 -6.01 -35.05 1.16
C LEU A 19 -6.01 -35.10 -0.38
N LEU A 20 -7.14 -35.45 -0.99
CA LEU A 20 -7.29 -35.53 -2.46
C LEU A 20 -7.34 -34.13 -3.08
N GLU A 21 -8.13 -33.23 -2.50
CA GLU A 21 -8.25 -31.83 -2.95
C GLU A 21 -6.90 -31.11 -2.90
N LYS A 22 -6.13 -31.34 -1.82
CA LYS A 22 -4.80 -30.76 -1.65
C LYS A 22 -3.79 -31.28 -2.67
N PHE A 23 -3.84 -32.58 -2.99
CA PHE A 23 -2.97 -33.20 -3.99
C PHE A 23 -3.25 -32.62 -5.39
N GLU A 24 -4.52 -32.44 -5.73
CA GLU A 24 -4.92 -31.81 -6.99
C GLU A 24 -4.46 -30.35 -7.08
N ALA A 25 -4.61 -29.58 -5.99
CA ALA A 25 -4.19 -28.19 -5.93
C ALA A 25 -2.66 -28.02 -6.08
N GLU A 26 -1.84 -28.90 -5.49
CA GLU A 26 -0.37 -28.85 -5.64
C GLU A 26 0.10 -29.11 -7.07
N ILE A 27 -0.57 -30.01 -7.80
CA ILE A 27 -0.29 -30.24 -9.22
C ILE A 27 -0.55 -28.97 -10.04
N ARG A 28 -1.65 -28.25 -9.74
CA ARG A 28 -2.00 -27.00 -10.42
C ARG A 28 -1.04 -25.84 -10.08
N LYS A 29 -0.47 -25.82 -8.87
CA LYS A 29 0.35 -24.70 -8.36
C LYS A 29 1.80 -24.69 -8.88
N ASN A 30 2.36 -25.85 -9.23
CA ASN A 30 3.74 -25.98 -9.72
C ASN A 30 4.02 -25.30 -11.07
N SER A 31 3.03 -24.68 -11.73
CA SER A 31 3.23 -23.98 -13.01
C SER A 31 3.54 -22.48 -12.88
N SER A 32 3.37 -21.84 -11.71
CA SER A 32 3.46 -20.38 -11.60
C SER A 32 3.74 -19.91 -10.17
N GLU A 33 5.00 -19.61 -9.81
CA GLU A 33 5.27 -18.76 -8.63
C GLU A 33 6.05 -17.49 -9.01
N PHE A 34 5.34 -16.37 -8.96
CA PHE A 34 5.88 -15.02 -8.81
C PHE A 34 5.25 -14.41 -7.55
N ARG A 35 5.98 -13.54 -6.84
CA ARG A 35 5.47 -12.86 -5.64
C ARG A 35 4.61 -11.66 -6.04
N PHE A 36 3.29 -11.86 -6.09
CA PHE A 36 2.29 -10.84 -6.40
C PHE A 36 1.67 -10.22 -5.14
N GLU A 37 1.08 -9.03 -5.28
CA GLU A 37 0.14 -8.45 -4.33
C GLU A 37 -1.14 -9.32 -4.26
N PRO A 38 -1.85 -9.37 -3.13
CA PRO A 38 -2.99 -10.27 -2.96
C PRO A 38 -4.17 -9.91 -3.90
N GLU A 39 -4.71 -10.91 -4.61
CA GLU A 39 -5.91 -10.80 -5.47
C GLU A 39 -7.05 -11.70 -4.93
N SER A 40 -8.31 -11.34 -5.22
CA SER A 40 -9.55 -11.94 -4.69
C SER A 40 -9.65 -13.45 -4.90
N GLU A 41 -9.31 -13.93 -6.10
CA GLU A 41 -9.29 -15.37 -6.44
C GLU A 41 -8.36 -16.19 -5.53
N ASN A 42 -7.38 -15.58 -4.85
CA ASN A 42 -6.41 -16.28 -4.00
C ASN A 42 -6.70 -16.17 -2.49
N ILE A 43 -7.64 -15.31 -2.06
CA ILE A 43 -7.85 -15.01 -0.64
C ILE A 43 -8.92 -15.92 -0.02
N LEU A 44 -9.93 -16.32 -0.79
CA LEU A 44 -11.08 -17.10 -0.30
C LEU A 44 -10.91 -18.61 -0.41
N ASP A 45 -10.23 -19.06 -1.47
CA ASP A 45 -10.13 -20.49 -1.81
C ASP A 45 -9.01 -21.23 -1.04
N ASP A 46 -8.23 -20.50 -0.23
CA ASP A 46 -6.88 -20.94 0.14
C ASP A 46 -6.69 -21.16 1.66
N PHE A 47 -7.66 -20.91 2.56
CA PHE A 47 -7.42 -21.13 4.01
C PHE A 47 -7.28 -22.62 4.33
N GLU A 48 -8.25 -23.44 3.96
CA GLU A 48 -8.18 -24.89 4.19
C GLU A 48 -7.08 -25.54 3.36
N ASN A 49 -6.94 -25.13 2.09
CA ASN A 49 -5.87 -25.60 1.20
C ASN A 49 -4.49 -25.22 1.74
N SER A 50 -4.30 -24.06 2.38
CA SER A 50 -3.02 -23.67 2.99
C SER A 50 -2.79 -24.22 4.40
N SER A 51 -3.82 -24.80 5.03
CA SER A 51 -3.73 -25.35 6.38
C SER A 51 -2.99 -26.67 6.47
N TYR A 52 -2.91 -27.40 5.36
CA TYR A 52 -2.30 -28.71 5.31
C TYR A 52 -1.21 -28.79 4.24
N LYS A 53 -0.17 -29.56 4.54
CA LYS A 53 0.93 -29.90 3.63
C LYS A 53 0.99 -31.41 3.43
N LEU A 54 1.15 -31.81 2.18
CA LEU A 54 1.46 -33.19 1.82
C LEU A 54 2.97 -33.41 1.91
N THR A 55 3.37 -34.48 2.58
CA THR A 55 4.74 -34.99 2.51
C THR A 55 4.80 -36.08 1.46
N TYR A 56 5.85 -36.06 0.63
CA TYR A 56 6.04 -37.06 -0.41
C TYR A 56 7.32 -37.85 -0.16
N SER A 57 7.27 -39.15 -0.42
CA SER A 57 8.43 -40.04 -0.37
C SER A 57 9.35 -39.88 -1.59
N ASP A 58 8.85 -39.30 -2.68
CA ASP A 58 9.55 -39.26 -3.98
C ASP A 58 9.10 -38.05 -4.83
N THR A 59 8.13 -38.20 -5.74
CA THR A 59 7.70 -37.14 -6.66
C THR A 59 6.32 -36.56 -6.33
N ILE A 60 6.18 -35.23 -6.40
CA ILE A 60 4.93 -34.48 -6.12
C ILE A 60 3.78 -34.86 -7.07
N ASN A 61 4.08 -35.27 -8.31
CA ASN A 61 3.05 -35.55 -9.32
C ASN A 61 2.40 -36.95 -9.22
N LYS A 62 2.77 -37.77 -8.23
CA LYS A 62 2.27 -39.15 -8.10
C LYS A 62 1.58 -39.35 -6.76
N PHE A 63 0.30 -39.71 -6.78
CA PHE A 63 -0.49 -39.88 -5.55
C PHE A 63 0.11 -40.93 -4.60
N ARG A 64 0.65 -42.03 -5.15
CA ARG A 64 1.35 -43.08 -4.38
C ARG A 64 2.55 -42.58 -3.56
N SER A 65 3.06 -41.39 -3.88
CA SER A 65 4.20 -40.80 -3.18
C SER A 65 3.77 -40.07 -1.91
N VAL A 66 2.50 -39.78 -1.66
CA VAL A 66 2.03 -39.10 -0.43
C VAL A 66 2.30 -39.96 0.81
N ASP A 67 3.10 -39.50 1.77
CA ASP A 67 3.40 -40.21 3.03
C ASP A 67 2.44 -39.81 4.15
N SER A 68 2.21 -38.51 4.33
CA SER A 68 1.32 -38.01 5.38
C SER A 68 0.76 -36.62 5.05
N LEU A 69 -0.36 -36.30 5.70
CA LEU A 69 -0.97 -34.97 5.72
C LEU A 69 -0.67 -34.34 7.08
N SER A 70 0.14 -33.28 7.10
CA SER A 70 0.51 -32.56 8.31
C SER A 70 -0.02 -31.13 8.28
N ILE A 71 -0.23 -30.51 9.43
CA ILE A 71 -0.56 -29.08 9.51
C ILE A 71 0.59 -28.26 8.94
N ASP A 72 0.30 -27.41 7.95
CA ASP A 72 1.26 -26.47 7.39
C ASP A 72 1.22 -25.15 8.13
N LYS A 73 1.87 -25.12 9.29
CA LYS A 73 2.00 -23.90 10.10
C LYS A 73 2.52 -22.70 9.30
N LEU A 74 3.42 -22.92 8.35
CA LEU A 74 3.98 -21.87 7.49
C LEU A 74 2.97 -21.43 6.42
N GLY A 75 2.23 -22.37 5.84
CA GLY A 75 1.08 -22.11 4.96
C GLY A 75 0.01 -21.26 5.64
N ILE A 76 -0.46 -21.66 6.83
CA ILE A 76 -1.43 -20.92 7.65
C ILE A 76 -0.91 -19.51 7.95
N SER A 77 0.35 -19.41 8.40
CA SER A 77 0.98 -18.14 8.73
C SER A 77 1.07 -17.18 7.54
N LYS A 78 1.39 -17.71 6.34
CA LYS A 78 1.40 -16.95 5.09
C LYS A 78 0.00 -16.50 4.69
N HIS A 79 -0.98 -17.40 4.78
CA HIS A 79 -2.35 -17.10 4.40
C HIS A 79 -3.00 -16.07 5.34
N LEU A 80 -2.86 -16.22 6.66
CA LEU A 80 -3.27 -15.20 7.64
C LEU A 80 -2.61 -13.84 7.36
N SER A 81 -1.32 -13.81 7.00
CA SER A 81 -0.65 -12.57 6.63
C SER A 81 -1.21 -11.95 5.35
N LYS A 82 -1.53 -12.75 4.32
CA LYS A 82 -2.19 -12.27 3.10
C LYS A 82 -3.57 -11.69 3.40
N LEU A 83 -4.38 -12.41 4.20
CA LEU A 83 -5.69 -11.95 4.66
C LEU A 83 -5.56 -10.60 5.36
N ILE A 84 -4.74 -10.52 6.41
CA ILE A 84 -4.52 -9.28 7.16
C ILE A 84 -4.10 -8.13 6.24
N SER A 85 -3.16 -8.36 5.32
CA SER A 85 -2.69 -7.32 4.39
C SER A 85 -3.80 -6.84 3.44
N ALA A 86 -4.58 -7.76 2.89
CA ALA A 86 -5.66 -7.46 1.96
C ALA A 86 -6.81 -6.72 2.66
N THR A 87 -7.18 -7.17 3.84
CA THR A 87 -8.41 -6.75 4.51
C THR A 87 -8.21 -5.54 5.41
N LYS A 88 -6.98 -5.28 5.88
CA LYS A 88 -6.63 -4.05 6.61
C LYS A 88 -6.92 -2.81 5.77
N ILE A 89 -6.66 -2.86 4.46
CA ILE A 89 -6.71 -1.69 3.59
C ILE A 89 -8.14 -1.42 3.10
N SER A 90 -8.95 -2.46 2.91
CA SER A 90 -10.39 -2.37 2.69
C SER A 90 -11.17 -2.15 4.00
N ASN A 91 -12.25 -1.37 4.03
CA ASN A 91 -13.12 -1.23 5.20
C ASN A 91 -14.07 -2.42 5.35
N GLU A 92 -14.46 -3.03 4.23
CA GLU A 92 -15.54 -4.01 4.20
C GLU A 92 -15.20 -5.14 3.23
N ILE A 93 -15.10 -6.35 3.79
CA ILE A 93 -15.36 -7.59 3.06
C ILE A 93 -16.84 -7.88 3.27
N ASN A 94 -17.49 -8.50 2.29
CA ASN A 94 -18.85 -9.02 2.46
C ASN A 94 -18.97 -9.83 3.78
N ASN A 95 -20.04 -9.59 4.54
CA ASN A 95 -20.26 -10.22 5.85
C ASN A 95 -20.32 -11.76 5.78
N ASP A 96 -20.89 -12.33 4.71
CA ASP A 96 -20.97 -13.79 4.53
C ASP A 96 -19.57 -14.39 4.37
N ILE A 97 -18.75 -13.73 3.58
CA ILE A 97 -17.34 -14.08 3.38
C ILE A 97 -16.58 -13.96 4.71
N LYS A 98 -16.76 -12.84 5.41
CA LYS A 98 -16.12 -12.59 6.71
C LYS A 98 -16.46 -13.69 7.72
N GLN A 99 -17.74 -14.07 7.82
CA GLN A 99 -18.19 -15.12 8.74
C GLN A 99 -17.62 -16.49 8.35
N LYS A 100 -17.56 -16.80 7.05
CA LYS A 100 -16.91 -18.03 6.56
C LYS A 100 -15.44 -18.09 6.98
N LEU A 101 -14.70 -17.00 6.83
CA LEU A 101 -13.29 -16.91 7.26
C LEU A 101 -13.14 -17.07 8.78
N PHE A 102 -14.03 -16.46 9.58
CA PHE A 102 -14.02 -16.60 11.04
C PHE A 102 -14.23 -18.05 11.47
N ASN A 103 -15.19 -18.74 10.85
CA ASN A 103 -15.46 -20.15 11.13
C ASN A 103 -14.25 -21.02 10.74
N GLN A 104 -13.64 -20.80 9.57
CA GLN A 104 -12.45 -21.53 9.14
C GLN A 104 -11.26 -21.37 10.09
N ILE A 105 -11.01 -20.15 10.57
CA ILE A 105 -9.97 -19.89 11.58
C ILE A 105 -10.31 -20.61 12.89
N LYS A 106 -11.56 -20.53 13.36
CA LYS A 106 -12.00 -21.20 14.59
C LYS A 106 -11.81 -22.71 14.51
N GLU A 107 -12.20 -23.33 13.40
CA GLU A 107 -12.04 -24.76 13.17
C GLU A 107 -10.56 -25.17 13.15
N CYS A 108 -9.70 -24.40 12.48
CA CYS A 108 -8.27 -24.69 12.38
C CYS A 108 -7.53 -24.60 13.72
N PHE A 109 -7.98 -23.74 14.63
CA PHE A 109 -7.35 -23.53 15.94
C PHE A 109 -8.10 -24.24 17.09
N SER A 110 -8.92 -25.24 16.77
CA SER A 110 -9.70 -25.99 17.76
C SER A 110 -8.91 -27.14 18.40
N GLY A 111 -9.10 -27.32 19.71
CA GLY A 111 -8.53 -28.42 20.48
C GLY A 111 -6.99 -28.45 20.47
N GLN A 112 -6.40 -29.63 20.28
CA GLN A 112 -4.95 -29.82 20.22
C GLN A 112 -4.27 -28.94 19.16
N ARG A 113 -4.91 -28.72 18.01
CA ARG A 113 -4.37 -27.91 16.91
C ARG A 113 -4.14 -26.46 17.33
N GLY A 114 -5.02 -25.92 18.17
CA GLY A 114 -4.88 -24.58 18.75
C GLY A 114 -3.57 -24.43 19.52
N LEU A 115 -3.18 -25.46 20.29
CA LEU A 115 -1.93 -25.49 21.06
C LEU A 115 -0.70 -25.62 20.16
N GLU A 116 -0.75 -26.50 19.15
CA GLU A 116 0.32 -26.68 18.15
C GLU A 116 0.59 -25.39 17.35
N LEU A 117 -0.47 -24.59 17.14
CA LEU A 117 -0.45 -23.32 16.44
C LEU A 117 -0.29 -22.10 17.37
N SER A 118 0.10 -22.30 18.64
CA SER A 118 0.21 -21.24 19.66
C SER A 118 1.08 -20.04 19.27
N SER A 119 2.12 -20.24 18.48
CA SER A 119 2.94 -19.13 17.95
C SER A 119 2.21 -18.23 16.95
N LEU A 120 1.03 -18.63 16.46
CA LEU A 120 0.21 -17.87 15.51
C LEU A 120 -0.97 -17.15 16.20
N TRP A 121 -1.19 -17.34 17.51
CA TRP A 121 -2.28 -16.70 18.25
C TRP A 121 -2.29 -15.17 18.10
N GLU A 122 -1.11 -14.52 18.17
CA GLU A 122 -1.00 -13.08 17.92
C GLU A 122 -1.54 -12.67 16.53
N LYS A 123 -1.27 -13.45 15.49
CA LYS A 123 -1.79 -13.15 14.14
C LYS A 123 -3.31 -13.29 14.07
N VAL A 124 -3.87 -14.30 14.74
CA VAL A 124 -5.32 -14.49 14.81
C VAL A 124 -5.98 -13.31 15.54
N PHE A 125 -5.43 -12.90 16.69
CA PHE A 125 -5.91 -11.70 17.39
C PHE A 125 -5.78 -10.43 16.53
N ASN A 126 -4.64 -10.24 15.85
CA ASN A 126 -4.44 -9.10 14.95
C ASN A 126 -5.51 -9.06 13.85
N PHE A 127 -5.84 -10.22 13.25
CA PHE A 127 -6.90 -10.32 12.26
C PHE A 127 -8.26 -9.91 12.84
N TYR A 128 -8.67 -10.46 13.98
CA TYR A 128 -9.95 -10.09 14.58
C TYR A 128 -10.04 -8.61 15.01
N ILE A 129 -8.94 -8.03 15.52
CA ILE A 129 -8.92 -6.61 15.91
C ILE A 129 -9.05 -5.67 14.71
N ILE A 130 -8.38 -5.98 13.60
CA ILE A 130 -8.51 -5.25 12.34
C ILE A 130 -9.97 -5.24 11.87
N HIS A 131 -10.69 -6.32 12.13
CA HIS A 131 -12.09 -6.49 11.77
C HIS A 131 -13.11 -6.06 12.83
N ASN A 132 -12.64 -5.49 13.95
CA ASN A 132 -13.47 -5.13 15.10
C ASN A 132 -14.37 -6.29 15.58
N ALA A 133 -13.84 -7.51 15.55
CA ALA A 133 -14.54 -8.76 15.81
C ALA A 133 -14.42 -9.16 17.30
N VAL A 134 -15.10 -8.41 18.16
CA VAL A 134 -14.95 -8.51 19.62
C VAL A 134 -15.42 -9.86 20.17
N GLU A 135 -16.54 -10.39 19.67
CA GLU A 135 -17.05 -11.68 20.17
C GLU A 135 -16.15 -12.84 19.73
N GLU A 136 -15.58 -12.78 18.52
CA GLU A 136 -14.62 -13.77 18.01
C GLU A 136 -13.32 -13.78 18.81
N ILE A 137 -12.86 -12.61 19.28
CA ILE A 137 -11.72 -12.50 20.20
C ILE A 137 -12.03 -13.21 21.52
N ILE A 138 -13.21 -12.98 22.08
CA ILE A 138 -13.64 -13.58 23.35
C ILE A 138 -13.73 -15.09 23.20
N ASP A 139 -14.42 -15.57 22.17
CA ASP A 139 -14.59 -16.98 21.86
C ASP A 139 -13.26 -17.68 21.66
N PHE A 140 -12.39 -17.12 20.81
CA PHE A 140 -11.08 -17.69 20.55
C PHE A 140 -10.24 -17.79 21.81
N THR A 141 -10.26 -16.74 22.65
CA THR A 141 -9.53 -16.75 23.93
C THR A 141 -10.05 -17.84 24.86
N LYS A 142 -11.37 -17.99 24.99
CA LYS A 142 -12.00 -19.05 25.79
C LYS A 142 -11.65 -20.45 25.29
N ASP A 143 -11.67 -20.65 23.98
CA ASP A 143 -11.31 -21.92 23.35
C ASP A 143 -9.85 -22.30 23.64
N GLN A 144 -8.92 -21.34 23.56
CA GLN A 144 -7.51 -21.60 23.89
C GLN A 144 -7.32 -21.88 25.39
N ILE A 145 -7.99 -21.15 26.29
CA ILE A 145 -7.97 -21.44 27.73
C ILE A 145 -8.48 -22.87 27.99
N LYS A 146 -9.60 -23.25 27.37
CA LYS A 146 -10.16 -24.60 27.50
C LYS A 146 -9.17 -25.67 26.99
N ALA A 147 -8.51 -25.42 25.87
CA ALA A 147 -7.49 -26.32 25.33
C ALA A 147 -6.30 -26.48 26.31
N ILE A 148 -5.75 -25.38 26.82
CA ILE A 148 -4.60 -25.39 27.76
C ILE A 148 -4.98 -26.13 29.06
N THR A 149 -6.16 -25.85 29.59
CA THR A 149 -6.59 -26.40 30.87
C THR A 149 -6.90 -27.90 30.77
N SER A 150 -7.31 -28.36 29.59
CA SER A 150 -7.54 -29.77 29.26
C SER A 150 -6.28 -30.62 29.09
N ILE A 151 -5.08 -30.03 29.06
CA ILE A 151 -3.81 -30.79 28.95
C ILE A 151 -3.66 -31.71 30.17
N LYS A 152 -3.41 -32.99 29.91
CA LYS A 152 -3.19 -34.02 30.92
C LYS A 152 -1.92 -34.79 30.61
N ARG A 153 -1.24 -35.26 31.66
CA ARG A 153 -0.12 -36.20 31.55
C ARG A 153 -0.66 -37.58 31.14
N LYS A 154 0.08 -38.30 30.30
CA LYS A 154 -0.17 -39.72 30.03
C LYS A 154 0.38 -40.56 31.20
N GLU A 155 -0.44 -41.45 31.75
CA GLU A 155 -0.16 -42.18 33.01
C GLU A 155 1.19 -42.94 33.00
N GLU A 156 1.63 -43.42 31.84
CA GLU A 156 2.86 -44.23 31.68
C GLU A 156 4.16 -43.40 31.60
N SER A 157 4.09 -42.07 31.56
CA SER A 157 5.25 -41.22 31.30
C SER A 157 5.94 -40.77 32.59
N GLU A 158 6.90 -41.54 33.12
CA GLU A 158 7.65 -41.19 34.35
C GLU A 158 8.41 -39.86 34.26
N GLU A 159 8.83 -39.44 33.06
CA GLU A 159 9.63 -38.22 32.81
C GLU A 159 8.88 -36.89 33.02
N ILE A 160 7.54 -36.89 33.00
CA ILE A 160 6.75 -35.64 33.07
C ILE A 160 6.20 -35.48 34.49
N THR A 161 6.73 -34.55 35.27
CA THR A 161 6.23 -34.27 36.63
C THR A 161 4.94 -33.43 36.61
N ASN A 162 4.18 -33.44 37.72
CA ASN A 162 3.01 -32.56 37.87
C ASN A 162 3.42 -31.08 37.89
N ASP A 163 4.58 -30.76 38.46
CA ASP A 163 5.13 -29.40 38.48
C ASP A 163 5.41 -28.90 37.05
N LEU A 164 6.04 -29.75 36.22
CA LEU A 164 6.28 -29.43 34.82
C LEU A 164 4.96 -29.20 34.04
N LEU A 165 3.91 -29.97 34.34
CA LEU A 165 2.60 -29.80 33.72
C LEU A 165 1.95 -28.48 34.14
N ILE A 166 2.09 -28.08 35.40
CA ILE A 166 1.63 -26.78 35.90
C ILE A 166 2.38 -25.69 35.15
N ASP A 167 3.72 -25.68 35.21
CA ASP A 167 4.58 -24.69 34.55
C ASP A 167 4.27 -24.55 33.06
N LEU A 168 4.04 -25.65 32.35
CA LEU A 168 3.65 -25.64 30.94
C LEU A 168 2.34 -24.87 30.72
N LYS A 169 1.31 -25.15 31.53
CA LYS A 169 0.01 -24.47 31.44
C LYS A 169 0.15 -22.99 31.78
N GLU A 170 0.92 -22.64 32.80
CA GLU A 170 1.17 -21.25 33.19
C GLU A 170 1.85 -20.47 32.05
N ASN A 171 2.91 -21.04 31.47
CA ASN A 171 3.64 -20.42 30.37
C ASN A 171 2.75 -20.22 29.12
N LEU A 172 1.89 -21.18 28.79
CA LEU A 172 0.96 -21.05 27.67
C LEU A 172 -0.08 -19.94 27.91
N LEU A 173 -0.59 -19.80 29.14
CA LEU A 173 -1.52 -18.74 29.50
C LEU A 173 -0.85 -17.35 29.47
N ILE A 174 0.38 -17.23 29.96
CA ILE A 174 1.18 -16.00 29.87
C ILE A 174 1.42 -15.63 28.40
N HIS A 175 1.77 -16.61 27.57
CA HIS A 175 1.96 -16.41 26.13
C HIS A 175 0.66 -15.93 25.45
N LEU A 176 -0.49 -16.54 25.77
CA LEU A 176 -1.79 -16.11 25.28
C LEU A 176 -2.10 -14.66 25.68
N ALA A 177 -1.89 -14.31 26.96
CA ALA A 177 -2.08 -12.95 27.47
C ALA A 177 -1.17 -11.93 26.79
N ASN A 178 0.09 -12.29 26.53
CA ASN A 178 1.03 -11.43 25.82
C ASN A 178 0.61 -11.24 24.35
N CYS A 179 0.25 -12.31 23.65
CA CYS A 179 -0.30 -12.23 22.28
C CYS A 179 -1.50 -11.29 22.25
N PHE A 180 -2.38 -11.42 23.23
CA PHE A 180 -3.57 -10.59 23.33
C PHE A 180 -3.22 -9.11 23.59
N ALA A 181 -2.37 -8.81 24.56
CA ALA A 181 -1.92 -7.44 24.87
C ALA A 181 -1.22 -6.77 23.67
N MET A 182 -0.44 -7.52 22.89
CA MET A 182 0.19 -7.04 21.66
C MET A 182 -0.85 -6.61 20.63
N SER A 183 -1.89 -7.41 20.44
CA SER A 183 -2.97 -7.06 19.53
C SER A 183 -3.79 -5.90 20.09
N CYS A 184 -4.09 -5.86 21.40
CA CYS A 184 -4.78 -4.75 22.06
C CYS A 184 -4.10 -3.41 21.85
N SER A 185 -2.76 -3.39 21.85
CA SER A 185 -1.97 -2.17 21.67
C SER A 185 -2.21 -1.47 20.33
N LEU A 186 -2.72 -2.18 19.30
CA LEU A 186 -3.11 -1.59 18.01
C LEU A 186 -4.39 -0.76 18.10
N ASN A 187 -5.30 -1.11 18.99
CA ASN A 187 -6.57 -0.40 19.17
C ASN A 187 -7.05 -0.49 20.62
N ASN A 188 -6.50 0.38 21.47
CA ASN A 188 -6.84 0.41 22.91
C ASN A 188 -8.32 0.73 23.17
N LEU A 189 -9.05 1.30 22.19
CA LEU A 189 -10.45 1.66 22.37
C LEU A 189 -11.40 0.46 22.35
N LEU A 190 -11.01 -0.65 21.71
CA LEU A 190 -11.83 -1.86 21.65
C LEU A 190 -11.77 -2.70 22.92
N PHE A 191 -10.72 -2.53 23.71
CA PHE A 191 -10.48 -3.31 24.90
C PHE A 191 -10.94 -2.54 26.13
N THR A 192 -12.24 -2.62 26.36
CA THR A 192 -12.86 -2.13 27.59
C THR A 192 -12.90 -3.23 28.63
N GLU A 193 -13.04 -2.82 29.89
CA GLU A 193 -13.25 -3.73 31.02
C GLU A 193 -14.38 -4.75 30.75
N LYS A 194 -15.45 -4.34 30.05
CA LYS A 194 -16.57 -5.23 29.66
C LYS A 194 -16.14 -6.42 28.81
N VAL A 195 -15.22 -6.22 27.87
CA VAL A 195 -14.72 -7.28 26.98
C VAL A 195 -13.90 -8.29 27.78
N LEU A 196 -13.05 -7.80 28.67
CA LEU A 196 -12.17 -8.64 29.48
C LEU A 196 -12.92 -9.37 30.60
N ASN A 197 -13.95 -8.75 31.18
CA ASN A 197 -14.82 -9.39 32.17
C ASN A 197 -15.63 -10.56 31.56
N LYS A 198 -16.01 -10.47 30.27
CA LYS A 198 -16.63 -11.60 29.55
C LYS A 198 -15.67 -12.79 29.38
N ILE A 199 -14.36 -12.56 29.35
CA ILE A 199 -13.32 -13.60 29.28
C ILE A 199 -13.09 -14.21 30.67
N GLY A 200 -13.02 -13.36 31.71
CA GLY A 200 -12.78 -13.77 33.10
C GLY A 200 -13.93 -14.55 33.77
N GLY A 201 -15.15 -14.51 33.23
CA GLY A 201 -16.32 -15.23 33.76
C GLY A 201 -16.34 -16.76 33.57
N LEU A 202 -15.19 -17.40 33.35
CA LEU A 202 -15.09 -18.86 33.27
C LEU A 202 -15.06 -19.47 34.69
N ASP A 203 -15.93 -20.44 34.97
CA ASP A 203 -15.98 -21.18 36.24
C ASP A 203 -14.76 -22.12 36.34
N THR A 204 -13.77 -21.75 37.14
CA THR A 204 -12.47 -22.42 37.22
C THR A 204 -12.12 -22.82 38.65
N ARG A 205 -12.99 -23.61 39.27
CA ARG A 205 -12.81 -24.16 40.63
C ARG A 205 -11.50 -24.95 40.88
N ASN A 206 -10.68 -25.21 39.85
CA ASN A 206 -9.47 -26.03 39.91
C ASN A 206 -8.19 -25.36 39.34
N GLN A 207 -8.14 -24.04 39.18
CA GLN A 207 -6.96 -23.34 38.61
C GLN A 207 -6.38 -22.32 39.60
N SER A 208 -5.07 -22.06 39.51
CA SER A 208 -4.41 -21.03 40.30
C SER A 208 -5.00 -19.65 39.95
N ASN A 209 -5.69 -19.03 40.93
CA ASN A 209 -6.35 -17.72 40.80
C ASN A 209 -5.44 -16.63 40.20
N ALA A 210 -4.11 -16.74 40.37
CA ALA A 210 -3.14 -15.76 39.86
C ALA A 210 -3.04 -15.68 38.31
N ILE A 211 -3.43 -16.72 37.56
CA ILE A 211 -3.14 -16.81 36.12
C ILE A 211 -4.34 -16.46 35.25
N ILE A 212 -5.55 -16.76 35.72
CA ILE A 212 -6.77 -16.22 35.12
C ILE A 212 -6.82 -14.70 35.33
N ASN A 213 -6.26 -14.22 36.43
CA ASN A 213 -5.99 -12.79 36.63
C ASN A 213 -5.10 -12.20 35.52
N ALA A 214 -4.17 -12.95 34.91
CA ALA A 214 -3.30 -12.43 33.86
C ALA A 214 -4.04 -12.03 32.55
N LEU A 215 -5.29 -12.50 32.38
CA LEU A 215 -6.18 -12.13 31.27
C LEU A 215 -7.23 -11.07 31.66
N THR A 216 -7.07 -10.41 32.82
CA THR A 216 -7.93 -9.29 33.25
C THR A 216 -7.46 -7.96 32.68
N PHE A 217 -8.33 -6.95 32.78
CA PHE A 217 -8.03 -5.58 32.38
C PHE A 217 -6.77 -5.03 33.05
N ASP A 218 -6.64 -5.22 34.36
CA ASP A 218 -5.51 -4.74 35.16
C ASP A 218 -4.15 -5.34 34.74
N HIS A 219 -4.15 -6.45 34.00
CA HIS A 219 -2.92 -7.09 33.51
C HIS A 219 -2.65 -6.80 32.04
N ILE A 220 -3.68 -6.83 31.19
CA ILE A 220 -3.55 -6.63 29.74
C ILE A 220 -3.30 -5.16 29.40
N GLU A 221 -4.01 -4.23 30.03
CA GLU A 221 -3.94 -2.80 29.70
C GLU A 221 -2.54 -2.21 29.99
N PRO A 222 -1.89 -2.46 31.15
CA PRO A 222 -0.54 -1.95 31.39
C PRO A 222 0.50 -2.52 30.41
N LYS A 223 0.37 -3.80 30.04
CA LYS A 223 1.23 -4.44 29.02
C LYS A 223 1.07 -3.78 27.65
N ALA A 224 -0.17 -3.54 27.21
CA ALA A 224 -0.45 -2.85 25.96
C ALA A 224 0.11 -1.42 25.97
N LYS A 225 -0.07 -0.67 27.07
CA LYS A 225 0.52 0.66 27.27
C LYS A 225 2.06 0.62 27.23
N ALA A 226 2.68 -0.38 27.85
CA ALA A 226 4.14 -0.55 27.82
C ALA A 226 4.66 -0.83 26.40
N ILE A 227 3.95 -1.63 25.60
CA ILE A 227 4.29 -1.89 24.19
C ILE A 227 4.24 -0.61 23.36
N ILE A 228 3.22 0.23 23.56
CA ILE A 228 3.10 1.53 22.89
C ILE A 228 4.23 2.47 23.31
N LYS A 229 4.49 2.59 24.62
CA LYS A 229 5.52 3.46 25.19
C LYS A 229 6.93 3.07 24.73
N SER A 230 7.21 1.76 24.64
CA SER A 230 8.48 1.21 24.16
C SER A 230 8.62 1.22 22.63
N ASN A 231 7.61 1.67 21.89
CA ASN A 231 7.58 1.68 20.44
C ASN A 231 7.74 0.28 19.80
N LEU A 232 7.28 -0.78 20.50
CA LEU A 232 7.35 -2.18 20.04
C LEU A 232 6.07 -2.68 19.35
N LEU A 233 5.22 -1.74 18.93
CA LEU A 233 4.00 -2.01 18.17
C LEU A 233 4.28 -2.73 16.85
N ARG A 234 3.28 -3.48 16.34
CA ARG A 234 3.32 -4.05 14.99
C ARG A 234 3.03 -2.97 13.94
N HIS A 235 3.98 -2.07 13.71
CA HIS A 235 3.77 -0.91 12.82
C HIS A 235 3.37 -1.26 11.39
N HIS A 236 3.75 -2.43 10.87
CA HIS A 236 3.29 -2.89 9.56
C HIS A 236 1.77 -3.10 9.49
N LEU A 237 1.10 -3.28 10.63
CA LEU A 237 -0.36 -3.36 10.76
C LEU A 237 -1.03 -2.01 10.96
N ILE A 238 -0.25 -0.94 11.19
CA ILE A 238 -0.74 0.42 11.39
C ILE A 238 -0.82 1.14 10.05
N TYR A 239 -1.82 2.01 9.88
CA TYR A 239 -1.99 2.75 8.64
C TYR A 239 -0.99 3.92 8.51
N TYR A 240 -0.80 4.65 9.62
CA TYR A 240 0.20 5.72 9.76
C TYR A 240 1.25 5.31 10.82
N PRO A 241 2.28 4.54 10.46
CA PRO A 241 3.24 3.98 11.42
C PRO A 241 3.88 4.99 12.36
N LEU A 242 4.15 6.20 11.86
CA LEU A 242 4.80 7.25 12.63
C LEU A 242 3.91 7.89 13.69
N LEU A 243 2.59 7.63 13.68
CA LEU A 243 1.74 8.03 14.81
C LEU A 243 2.25 7.44 16.12
N ASN A 244 2.76 6.20 16.12
CA ASN A 244 3.30 5.64 17.36
C ASN A 244 4.59 6.33 17.83
N TYR A 245 5.26 7.13 17.00
CA TYR A 245 6.38 7.95 17.45
C TYR A 245 5.91 9.24 18.14
N CYS A 246 4.62 9.55 18.10
CA CYS A 246 4.09 10.78 18.63
C CYS A 246 3.67 10.66 20.11
N LYS A 247 3.55 11.82 20.75
CA LYS A 247 2.95 11.95 22.08
C LYS A 247 1.45 11.70 21.96
N HIS A 248 0.90 10.89 22.88
CA HIS A 248 -0.53 10.56 22.90
C HIS A 248 -1.11 10.94 24.26
N PRO A 249 -2.13 11.82 24.31
CA PRO A 249 -2.74 12.19 25.57
C PRO A 249 -3.45 11.00 26.22
N HIS A 250 -4.43 10.34 25.56
CA HIS A 250 -5.05 9.09 26.01
C HIS A 250 -5.75 8.37 24.83
N GLY A 251 -5.83 7.03 24.88
CA GLY A 251 -6.67 6.17 24.01
C GLY A 251 -6.54 6.40 22.49
N ILE A 252 -5.76 5.57 21.79
CA ILE A 252 -5.54 5.69 20.35
C ILE A 252 -5.92 4.41 19.60
N ASN A 253 -6.45 4.59 18.39
CA ASN A 253 -6.76 3.52 17.45
C ASN A 253 -5.80 3.60 16.25
N PHE A 254 -4.64 2.95 16.34
CA PHE A 254 -3.66 2.97 15.26
C PHE A 254 -4.16 2.32 13.95
N LEU A 255 -5.30 1.61 13.98
CA LEU A 255 -5.93 1.03 12.81
C LEU A 255 -6.88 2.01 12.09
N SER A 256 -7.12 3.19 12.66
CA SER A 256 -7.92 4.23 12.02
C SER A 256 -7.28 4.68 10.70
N LYS A 257 -8.05 4.59 9.62
CA LYS A 257 -7.68 5.14 8.30
C LYS A 257 -7.98 6.62 8.19
N LYS A 258 -8.90 7.13 9.03
CA LYS A 258 -9.17 8.56 9.12
C LYS A 258 -7.89 9.25 9.59
N LEU A 259 -7.48 10.26 8.83
CA LEU A 259 -6.40 11.12 9.26
C LEU A 259 -6.87 11.86 10.50
N TYR A 260 -6.09 11.71 11.55
CA TYR A 260 -6.40 12.36 12.80
C TYR A 260 -6.21 13.86 12.64
N ASP A 261 -7.28 14.60 12.94
CA ASP A 261 -7.35 16.06 13.06
C ASP A 261 -6.46 16.62 14.20
N LYS A 262 -5.63 15.79 14.84
CA LYS A 262 -4.81 16.22 15.97
C LYS A 262 -3.42 16.57 15.47
N ASP A 263 -2.89 17.67 16.00
CA ASP A 263 -1.48 17.98 15.80
C ASP A 263 -0.66 16.98 16.63
N PHE A 264 0.14 16.17 15.95
CA PHE A 264 1.01 15.20 16.59
C PHE A 264 2.46 15.66 16.53
N ASP A 265 3.04 15.82 17.72
CA ASP A 265 4.46 16.02 17.91
C ASP A 265 5.15 14.71 18.25
N PHE A 266 6.37 14.55 17.75
CA PHE A 266 7.19 13.39 18.06
C PHE A 266 7.62 13.37 19.53
N ASP A 267 7.76 12.16 20.06
CA ASP A 267 8.36 11.86 21.35
C ASP A 267 9.84 11.53 21.15
N GLU A 268 10.71 12.39 21.65
CA GLU A 268 12.17 12.26 21.53
C GLU A 268 12.68 10.92 22.08
N LYS A 269 12.09 10.40 23.15
CA LYS A 269 12.50 9.09 23.71
C LYS A 269 12.19 7.96 22.74
N LYS A 270 11.05 8.04 22.04
CA LYS A 270 10.71 7.02 21.03
C LYS A 270 11.62 7.10 19.82
N ILE A 271 12.12 8.27 19.45
CA ILE A 271 13.13 8.43 18.40
C ILE A 271 14.46 7.83 18.88
N GLU A 272 14.89 8.16 20.10
CA GLU A 272 16.18 7.75 20.65
C GLU A 272 16.28 6.23 20.87
N TYR A 273 15.27 5.61 21.47
CA TYR A 273 15.31 4.22 21.92
C TYR A 273 14.64 3.23 20.97
N SER A 274 13.99 3.68 19.89
CA SER A 274 13.34 2.76 18.95
C SER A 274 14.37 1.88 18.24
N PRO A 275 14.20 0.56 18.24
CA PRO A 275 15.04 -0.36 17.46
C PRO A 275 14.62 -0.42 15.99
N ARG A 276 13.55 0.28 15.59
CA ARG A 276 12.93 0.15 14.28
C ARG A 276 13.54 1.16 13.29
N PHE A 277 14.02 0.63 12.17
CA PHE A 277 14.37 1.44 11.01
C PHE A 277 13.13 2.13 10.40
N VAL A 278 13.21 3.44 10.21
CA VAL A 278 12.17 4.28 9.62
C VAL A 278 12.52 4.60 8.18
N HIS A 279 11.68 4.19 7.23
CA HIS A 279 11.92 4.54 5.83
C HIS A 279 11.54 6.01 5.56
N TYR A 280 12.24 6.66 4.62
CA TYR A 280 11.99 8.04 4.22
C TYR A 280 10.54 8.27 3.81
N ASN A 281 9.95 7.30 3.10
CA ASN A 281 8.57 7.40 2.63
C ASN A 281 7.54 7.49 3.77
N GLU A 282 7.86 6.97 4.96
CA GLU A 282 6.97 7.08 6.12
C GLU A 282 6.95 8.51 6.66
N LEU A 283 8.11 9.17 6.73
CA LEU A 283 8.25 10.58 7.11
C LEU A 283 7.62 11.50 6.05
N SER A 284 7.86 11.21 4.77
CA SER A 284 7.28 11.95 3.65
C SER A 284 5.75 11.91 3.70
N LEU A 285 5.14 10.72 3.86
CA LEU A 285 3.69 10.60 4.04
C LEU A 285 3.19 11.31 5.30
N PHE A 286 3.89 11.16 6.43
CA PHE A 286 3.52 11.82 7.68
C PHE A 286 3.46 13.35 7.52
N TYR A 287 4.48 13.96 6.93
CA TYR A 287 4.53 15.41 6.73
C TYR A 287 3.53 15.91 5.70
N GLN A 288 3.36 15.21 4.58
CA GLN A 288 2.36 15.55 3.57
C GLN A 288 0.95 15.52 4.16
N PHE A 289 0.61 14.45 4.90
CA PHE A 289 -0.69 14.35 5.55
C PHE A 289 -0.87 15.35 6.68
N LYS A 290 0.18 15.61 7.49
CA LYS A 290 0.15 16.66 8.52
C LYS A 290 -0.15 18.01 7.88
N ASN A 291 0.47 18.35 6.76
CA ASN A 291 0.26 19.62 6.06
C ASN A 291 -1.16 19.77 5.46
N ILE A 292 -1.84 18.67 5.12
CA ILE A 292 -3.23 18.72 4.63
C ILE A 292 -4.19 19.18 5.74
N PHE A 293 -4.04 18.67 6.96
CA PHE A 293 -4.96 18.95 8.07
C PHE A 293 -4.47 20.08 8.99
N HIS A 294 -3.16 20.28 9.06
CA HIS A 294 -2.49 21.31 9.84
C HIS A 294 -1.45 21.99 8.94
N PRO A 295 -1.90 22.86 8.02
CA PRO A 295 -1.00 23.58 7.12
C PRO A 295 0.06 24.33 7.91
N SER A 296 1.31 24.21 7.51
CA SER A 296 2.40 24.98 8.08
C SER A 296 2.78 26.13 7.14
N ASP A 297 3.21 27.28 7.69
CA ASP A 297 3.75 28.39 6.90
C ASP A 297 5.11 28.08 6.25
N LYS A 298 5.64 26.86 6.45
CA LYS A 298 6.91 26.44 5.86
C LYS A 298 6.75 26.18 4.37
N THR A 299 7.72 26.65 3.60
CA THR A 299 7.76 26.36 2.15
C THR A 299 7.92 24.86 1.90
N TYR A 300 7.41 24.39 0.76
CA TYR A 300 7.54 23.00 0.33
C TYR A 300 9.01 22.52 0.30
N LYS A 301 9.94 23.40 -0.07
CA LYS A 301 11.40 23.17 -0.01
C LYS A 301 11.87 22.82 1.41
N LEU A 302 11.45 23.58 2.42
CA LEU A 302 11.81 23.32 3.82
C LEU A 302 11.23 22.00 4.33
N MET A 303 10.05 21.60 3.84
CA MET A 303 9.46 20.32 4.18
C MET A 303 10.29 19.14 3.64
N ILE A 304 10.77 19.21 2.40
CA ILE A 304 11.65 18.17 1.83
C ILE A 304 12.95 18.05 2.63
N GLN A 305 13.57 19.19 2.95
CA GLN A 305 14.79 19.25 3.75
C GLN A 305 14.57 18.63 5.13
N LYS A 306 13.55 19.08 5.85
CA LYS A 306 13.20 18.54 7.18
C LYS A 306 12.92 17.03 7.15
N THR A 307 12.20 16.56 6.13
CA THR A 307 11.92 15.12 5.98
C THR A 307 13.20 14.31 5.89
N PHE A 308 14.22 14.81 5.17
CA PHE A 308 15.50 14.14 5.05
C PHE A 308 16.33 14.22 6.34
N GLU A 309 16.36 15.37 7.01
CA GLU A 309 17.02 15.55 8.31
C GLU A 309 16.44 14.58 9.35
N ASP A 310 15.12 14.47 9.44
CA ASP A 310 14.47 13.53 10.34
C ASP A 310 14.73 12.08 9.94
N TYR A 311 14.84 11.77 8.64
CA TYR A 311 15.22 10.43 8.19
C TYR A 311 16.61 10.04 8.66
N LEU A 312 17.57 10.97 8.64
CA LEU A 312 18.91 10.73 9.18
C LEU A 312 18.87 10.58 10.71
N LEU A 313 18.14 11.46 11.39
CA LEU A 313 18.01 11.48 12.84
C LEU A 313 17.37 10.18 13.37
N PHE A 314 16.20 9.81 12.85
CA PHE A 314 15.44 8.64 13.32
C PHE A 314 16.20 7.33 13.15
N ASN A 315 17.07 7.26 12.14
CA ASN A 315 17.84 6.06 11.85
C ASN A 315 19.28 6.13 12.35
N LYS A 316 19.65 7.21 13.08
CA LYS A 316 21.02 7.44 13.57
C LYS A 316 22.07 7.33 12.46
N LEU A 317 21.74 7.81 11.25
CA LEU A 317 22.59 7.70 10.06
C LEU A 317 23.68 8.80 9.99
N ASN A 318 23.99 9.45 11.11
CA ASN A 318 24.98 10.52 11.25
C ASN A 318 26.27 10.16 10.51
N SER A 319 26.51 10.80 9.37
CA SER A 319 27.75 10.64 8.61
C SER A 319 28.25 12.01 8.18
N PRO A 320 29.46 12.42 8.58
CA PRO A 320 30.07 13.69 8.21
C PRO A 320 30.71 13.67 6.81
N LEU A 321 30.22 12.86 5.87
CA LEU A 321 30.77 12.76 4.52
C LEU A 321 29.82 13.39 3.50
N TYR A 322 30.37 14.34 2.74
CA TYR A 322 29.76 15.18 1.70
C TYR A 322 29.20 14.38 0.49
N GLU A 323 28.28 13.43 0.70
CA GLU A 323 27.52 12.86 -0.41
C GLU A 323 26.31 13.76 -0.74
N PRO A 324 26.05 14.05 -2.03
CA PRO A 324 24.87 14.80 -2.43
C PRO A 324 23.61 14.05 -1.98
N PHE A 325 22.72 14.78 -1.29
CA PHE A 325 21.50 14.20 -0.73
C PHE A 325 20.36 14.21 -1.75
N PHE A 326 19.63 13.10 -1.79
CA PHE A 326 18.39 12.98 -2.54
C PHE A 326 17.36 12.27 -1.65
N PRO A 327 16.10 12.75 -1.62
CA PRO A 327 15.52 13.81 -2.43
C PRO A 327 16.00 15.22 -2.07
N SER A 328 16.08 16.13 -3.05
CA SER A 328 16.40 17.55 -2.85
C SER A 328 15.55 18.43 -3.76
N SER A 329 15.46 19.73 -3.46
CA SER A 329 14.64 20.67 -4.24
C SER A 329 15.32 22.02 -4.47
N VAL A 330 15.11 22.59 -5.65
CA VAL A 330 15.66 23.87 -6.08
C VAL A 330 14.53 24.70 -6.69
N GLU A 331 14.27 25.88 -6.14
CA GLU A 331 13.31 26.82 -6.75
C GLU A 331 13.89 27.36 -8.06
N LEU A 332 13.15 27.18 -9.16
CA LEU A 332 13.57 27.66 -10.47
C LEU A 332 13.07 29.09 -10.71
N ASN A 333 11.83 29.36 -10.30
CA ASN A 333 11.17 30.66 -10.36
C ASN A 333 9.94 30.66 -9.43
N LYS A 334 9.16 31.75 -9.45
CA LYS A 334 7.96 31.93 -8.63
C LYS A 334 6.79 30.97 -8.95
N GLU A 335 6.87 30.22 -10.05
CA GLU A 335 5.81 29.32 -10.52
C GLU A 335 6.24 27.85 -10.56
N CYS A 336 7.54 27.54 -10.40
CA CYS A 336 8.07 26.20 -10.55
C CYS A 336 9.23 25.89 -9.61
N ILE A 337 9.19 24.69 -9.02
CA ILE A 337 10.26 24.09 -8.23
C ILE A 337 10.77 22.82 -8.91
N GLN A 338 12.08 22.65 -8.95
CA GLN A 338 12.71 21.40 -9.38
C GLN A 338 12.85 20.46 -8.18
N ILE A 339 12.50 19.19 -8.37
CA ILE A 339 12.66 18.14 -7.38
C ILE A 339 13.59 17.09 -7.95
N ASN A 340 14.73 16.86 -7.30
CA ASN A 340 15.70 15.86 -7.69
C ASN A 340 15.51 14.60 -6.84
N VAL A 341 15.30 13.47 -7.51
CA VAL A 341 15.22 12.15 -6.90
C VAL A 341 16.12 11.21 -7.69
N GLN A 342 17.13 10.64 -7.04
CA GLN A 342 18.15 9.89 -7.77
C GLN A 342 18.31 8.46 -7.24
N THR A 343 18.47 7.52 -8.16
CA THR A 343 19.06 6.19 -7.92
C THR A 343 20.41 6.09 -8.64
N ILE A 344 20.97 4.88 -8.72
CA ILE A 344 22.19 4.58 -9.48
C ILE A 344 21.92 4.50 -11.00
N SER A 345 20.65 4.51 -11.44
CA SER A 345 20.28 4.27 -12.84
C SER A 345 20.16 5.56 -13.68
N ASN A 346 20.59 5.46 -14.94
CA ASN A 346 20.36 6.45 -16.01
C ASN A 346 19.67 5.76 -17.20
N PRO A 347 18.37 5.47 -17.11
CA PRO A 347 17.61 4.79 -18.17
C PRO A 347 17.60 5.58 -19.48
N THR A 348 17.83 4.88 -20.59
CA THR A 348 17.73 5.41 -21.97
C THR A 348 16.32 5.26 -22.55
N LYS A 349 15.55 4.30 -22.02
CA LYS A 349 14.15 4.04 -22.35
C LYS A 349 13.34 3.94 -21.07
N LEU A 350 12.06 4.29 -21.16
CA LEU A 350 11.12 4.19 -20.05
C LEU A 350 9.89 3.39 -20.49
N ARG A 351 9.54 2.35 -19.72
CA ARG A 351 8.28 1.64 -19.90
C ARG A 351 7.19 2.27 -19.05
N VAL A 352 6.18 2.79 -19.72
CA VAL A 352 5.05 3.49 -19.11
C VAL A 352 3.82 2.61 -19.21
N GLY A 353 3.17 2.37 -18.08
CA GLY A 353 1.85 1.76 -18.00
C GLY A 353 0.78 2.81 -17.72
N ILE A 354 -0.22 2.91 -18.59
CA ILE A 354 -1.40 3.74 -18.38
C ILE A 354 -2.55 2.87 -17.89
N VAL A 355 -3.17 3.30 -16.79
CA VAL A 355 -4.28 2.57 -16.18
C VAL A 355 -5.57 2.92 -16.92
N ASN A 356 -6.19 1.92 -17.52
CA ASN A 356 -7.51 2.02 -18.11
C ASN A 356 -8.53 1.51 -17.08
N SER A 357 -9.16 2.44 -16.37
CA SER A 357 -10.16 2.15 -15.34
C SER A 357 -11.24 3.22 -15.33
N LYS A 358 -12.46 2.84 -14.97
CA LYS A 358 -13.55 3.79 -14.81
C LYS A 358 -13.44 4.51 -13.47
N THR A 359 -13.23 5.82 -13.52
CA THR A 359 -13.32 6.67 -12.33
C THR A 359 -14.76 7.09 -12.11
N LEU A 360 -15.33 6.75 -10.94
CA LEU A 360 -16.69 7.14 -10.58
C LEU A 360 -16.68 8.43 -9.75
N LEU A 361 -17.27 9.50 -10.28
CA LEU A 361 -17.40 10.78 -9.58
C LEU A 361 -18.09 10.65 -8.22
N SER A 362 -19.05 9.73 -8.09
CA SER A 362 -19.74 9.43 -6.83
C SER A 362 -18.77 9.01 -5.72
N HIS A 363 -17.71 8.25 -6.04
CA HIS A 363 -16.69 7.87 -5.05
C HIS A 363 -15.95 9.10 -4.54
N SER A 364 -15.51 9.98 -5.45
CA SER A 364 -14.83 11.20 -5.05
C SER A 364 -15.74 12.16 -4.28
N ILE A 365 -17.04 12.20 -4.59
CA ILE A 365 -18.02 12.97 -3.81
C ILE A 365 -18.16 12.40 -2.39
N SER A 366 -18.18 11.08 -2.22
CA SER A 366 -18.22 10.45 -0.90
C SER A 366 -16.93 10.73 -0.11
N SER A 367 -15.77 10.72 -0.77
CA SER A 367 -14.49 11.09 -0.15
C SER A 367 -14.44 12.55 0.30
N MET A 368 -14.96 13.47 -0.52
CA MET A 368 -15.16 14.87 -0.13
C MET A 368 -16.06 15.01 1.11
N LYS A 369 -17.06 14.12 1.29
CA LYS A 369 -17.91 14.08 2.49
C LYS A 369 -17.31 13.33 3.68
N GLY A 370 -16.07 12.85 3.57
CA GLY A 370 -15.41 12.08 4.62
C GLY A 370 -15.91 10.63 4.78
N THR A 371 -16.65 10.11 3.79
CA THR A 371 -17.16 8.73 3.73
C THR A 371 -16.64 7.99 2.48
N PRO A 372 -15.31 7.89 2.31
CA PRO A 372 -14.70 7.28 1.13
C PRO A 372 -15.13 5.82 0.94
N ILE A 373 -15.31 5.40 -0.32
CA ILE A 373 -15.62 4.01 -0.66
C ILE A 373 -14.32 3.21 -0.71
N LEU A 374 -14.07 2.46 0.36
CA LEU A 374 -12.86 1.65 0.57
C LEU A 374 -13.18 0.15 0.60
N ASN A 375 -14.05 -0.35 -0.26
CA ASN A 375 -14.39 -1.77 -0.27
C ASN A 375 -13.25 -2.64 -0.83
N TYR A 376 -13.34 -3.94 -0.60
CA TYR A 376 -12.31 -4.89 -1.02
C TYR A 376 -12.22 -5.03 -2.54
N GLU A 377 -13.34 -5.11 -3.26
CA GLU A 377 -13.41 -5.28 -4.72
C GLU A 377 -12.60 -4.20 -5.46
N ARG A 378 -12.82 -2.94 -5.08
CA ARG A 378 -12.12 -1.79 -5.67
C ARG A 378 -10.63 -1.77 -5.31
N PHE A 379 -10.26 -2.26 -4.13
CA PHE A 379 -8.85 -2.41 -3.77
C PHE A 379 -8.18 -3.53 -4.56
N ASP A 380 -8.92 -4.60 -4.86
CA ASP A 380 -8.49 -5.73 -5.68
C ASP A 380 -8.15 -5.28 -7.10
N GLU A 381 -8.96 -4.41 -7.70
CA GLU A 381 -8.68 -3.79 -9.00
C GLU A 381 -7.33 -3.06 -9.01
N ILE A 382 -6.99 -2.34 -7.93
CA ILE A 382 -5.68 -1.71 -7.80
C ILE A 382 -4.58 -2.77 -7.70
N ASN A 383 -4.73 -3.79 -6.86
CA ASN A 383 -3.73 -4.86 -6.75
C ASN A 383 -3.53 -5.58 -8.09
N HIS A 384 -4.59 -5.78 -8.86
CA HIS A 384 -4.53 -6.35 -10.18
C HIS A 384 -3.66 -5.50 -11.12
N ILE A 385 -3.85 -4.18 -11.15
CA ILE A 385 -3.02 -3.24 -11.91
C ILE A 385 -1.55 -3.30 -11.47
N LEU A 386 -1.32 -3.26 -10.15
CA LEU A 386 0.03 -3.33 -9.58
C LEU A 386 0.71 -4.64 -9.98
N ASN A 387 0.01 -5.77 -9.94
CA ASN A 387 0.53 -7.06 -10.35
C ASN A 387 0.79 -7.14 -11.86
N GLN A 388 -0.10 -6.61 -12.69
CA GLN A 388 0.11 -6.52 -14.13
C GLN A 388 1.39 -5.74 -14.45
N SER A 389 1.73 -4.71 -13.68
CA SER A 389 2.95 -3.94 -13.87
C SER A 389 4.25 -4.72 -13.64
N LEU A 390 4.18 -5.87 -12.96
CA LEU A 390 5.32 -6.76 -12.70
C LEU A 390 5.41 -7.94 -13.68
N LYS A 391 4.37 -8.19 -14.49
CA LYS A 391 4.28 -9.35 -15.41
C LYS A 391 5.04 -9.09 -16.71
N ARG A 392 5.68 -10.14 -17.28
CA ARG A 392 6.44 -10.20 -18.56
C ARG A 392 7.56 -9.16 -18.72
N GLN A 393 7.20 -7.88 -18.82
CA GLN A 393 8.11 -6.74 -18.95
C GLN A 393 7.68 -5.69 -17.95
N LYS A 394 8.42 -5.61 -16.84
CA LYS A 394 8.14 -4.73 -15.71
C LYS A 394 8.03 -3.27 -16.16
N SER A 395 6.97 -2.58 -15.74
CA SER A 395 6.80 -1.14 -15.95
C SER A 395 7.75 -0.33 -15.06
N ASP A 396 8.26 0.78 -15.59
CA ASP A 396 9.06 1.74 -14.83
C ASP A 396 8.20 2.82 -14.19
N LEU A 397 7.12 3.23 -14.88
CA LEU A 397 6.15 4.23 -14.44
C LEU A 397 4.72 3.72 -14.66
N ILE A 398 3.86 3.89 -13.66
CA ILE A 398 2.40 3.65 -13.76
C ILE A 398 1.68 4.99 -13.57
N VAL A 399 0.68 5.26 -14.40
CA VAL A 399 -0.12 6.49 -14.32
C VAL A 399 -1.60 6.15 -14.21
N PHE A 400 -2.25 6.64 -13.16
CA PHE A 400 -3.70 6.54 -12.93
C PHE A 400 -4.42 7.85 -13.33
N PRO A 401 -5.71 7.79 -13.68
CA PRO A 401 -6.52 8.98 -13.96
C PRO A 401 -6.63 9.96 -12.78
N GLU A 402 -7.17 11.16 -13.06
CA GLU A 402 -7.56 12.12 -12.02
C GLU A 402 -8.65 11.52 -11.10
N ILE A 403 -8.69 11.92 -9.83
CA ILE A 403 -9.70 11.55 -8.82
C ILE A 403 -10.02 10.05 -8.75
N SER A 404 -9.03 9.19 -9.02
CA SER A 404 -9.23 7.74 -9.18
C SER A 404 -8.89 6.94 -7.92
N VAL A 405 -7.99 7.45 -7.08
CA VAL A 405 -7.46 6.73 -5.91
C VAL A 405 -7.81 7.46 -4.62
N PRO A 406 -8.50 6.82 -3.64
CA PRO A 406 -8.66 7.40 -2.31
C PRO A 406 -7.29 7.55 -1.64
N TYR A 407 -7.06 8.68 -0.95
CA TYR A 407 -5.78 8.90 -0.27
C TYR A 407 -5.47 7.81 0.77
N GLN A 408 -6.50 7.12 1.27
CA GLN A 408 -6.38 5.96 2.15
C GLN A 408 -5.71 4.75 1.49
N TRP A 409 -5.36 4.77 0.21
CA TRP A 409 -4.54 3.71 -0.40
C TRP A 409 -3.12 4.16 -0.75
N LEU A 410 -2.77 5.43 -0.49
CA LEU A 410 -1.47 5.99 -0.85
C LEU A 410 -0.26 5.29 -0.18
N PRO A 411 -0.27 4.92 1.12
CA PRO A 411 0.80 4.16 1.75
C PRO A 411 1.02 2.78 1.12
N HIS A 412 -0.05 2.13 0.61
CA HIS A 412 0.05 0.86 -0.10
C HIS A 412 0.77 1.04 -1.44
N LEU A 413 0.34 2.03 -2.24
CA LEU A 413 1.01 2.39 -3.50
C LEU A 413 2.48 2.79 -3.26
N THR A 414 2.74 3.53 -2.19
CA THR A 414 4.09 3.96 -1.80
C THR A 414 4.97 2.78 -1.43
N MET A 415 4.44 1.82 -0.66
CA MET A 415 5.17 0.59 -0.31
C MET A 415 5.45 -0.26 -1.54
N PHE A 416 4.48 -0.41 -2.45
CA PHE A 416 4.65 -1.10 -3.71
C PHE A 416 5.76 -0.44 -4.56
N SER A 417 5.69 0.88 -4.72
CA SER A 417 6.69 1.66 -5.46
C SER A 417 8.10 1.45 -4.90
N LYS A 418 8.27 1.58 -3.58
CA LYS A 418 9.53 1.34 -2.87
C LYS A 418 10.07 -0.07 -3.09
N LYS A 419 9.22 -1.08 -2.89
CA LYS A 419 9.59 -2.50 -2.93
C LYS A 419 9.98 -2.95 -4.33
N ASN A 420 9.23 -2.49 -5.33
CA ASN A 420 9.37 -2.95 -6.69
C ASN A 420 10.19 -1.99 -7.56
N ASN A 421 10.58 -0.81 -7.07
CA ASN A 421 11.24 0.23 -7.86
C ASN A 421 10.44 0.56 -9.13
N VAL A 422 9.18 0.96 -8.93
CA VAL A 422 8.23 1.41 -9.97
C VAL A 422 7.71 2.78 -9.55
N ALA A 423 7.84 3.81 -10.39
CA ALA A 423 7.23 5.10 -10.14
C ALA A 423 5.71 5.03 -10.33
N ILE A 424 4.97 5.79 -9.53
CA ILE A 424 3.50 5.85 -9.64
C ILE A 424 3.08 7.32 -9.62
N ILE A 425 2.24 7.70 -10.56
CA ILE A 425 1.54 8.99 -10.57
C ILE A 425 0.04 8.69 -10.53
N CYS A 426 -0.68 9.26 -9.57
CA CYS A 426 -2.12 9.06 -9.46
C CYS A 426 -2.86 10.31 -9.01
N GLY A 427 -4.02 10.57 -9.63
CA GLY A 427 -4.95 11.55 -9.11
C GLY A 427 -5.66 11.01 -7.87
N LEU A 428 -5.56 11.75 -6.77
CA LEU A 428 -6.26 11.43 -5.55
C LEU A 428 -7.71 11.91 -5.63
N GLU A 429 -8.63 11.12 -5.09
CA GLU A 429 -9.97 11.61 -4.80
C GLU A 429 -9.91 12.83 -3.90
N HIS A 430 -10.90 13.72 -4.04
CA HIS A 430 -11.03 14.94 -3.25
C HIS A 430 -10.88 14.67 -1.74
N ILE A 431 -10.05 15.48 -1.10
CA ILE A 431 -9.80 15.47 0.34
C ILE A 431 -10.34 16.78 0.92
N THR A 432 -11.22 16.69 1.90
CA THR A 432 -11.71 17.88 2.61
C THR A 432 -10.89 18.11 3.86
N ASN A 433 -10.34 19.33 4.01
CA ASN A 433 -9.62 19.72 5.22
C ASN A 433 -10.57 20.30 6.29
N LYS A 434 -10.00 20.77 7.39
CA LYS A 434 -10.74 21.28 8.56
C LYS A 434 -11.43 22.62 8.33
N GLU A 435 -11.00 23.34 7.29
CA GLU A 435 -11.59 24.60 6.83
C GLU A 435 -12.72 24.35 5.81
N ASN A 436 -13.10 23.08 5.60
CA ASN A 436 -14.01 22.60 4.56
C ASN A 436 -13.55 22.92 3.13
N GLU A 437 -12.27 23.18 2.92
CA GLU A 437 -11.73 23.31 1.57
C GLU A 437 -11.53 21.93 0.94
N VAL A 438 -11.92 21.83 -0.32
CA VAL A 438 -11.85 20.59 -1.09
C VAL A 438 -10.58 20.59 -1.93
N LEU A 439 -9.63 19.73 -1.55
CA LEU A 439 -8.31 19.63 -2.13
C LEU A 439 -8.27 18.51 -3.19
N ASN A 440 -7.90 18.84 -4.42
CA ASN A 440 -7.67 17.91 -5.52
C ASN A 440 -6.15 17.78 -5.71
N TYR A 441 -5.60 16.65 -5.26
CA TYR A 441 -4.17 16.37 -5.29
C TYR A 441 -3.81 15.39 -6.42
N VAL A 442 -2.68 15.62 -7.07
CA VAL A 442 -1.96 14.58 -7.79
C VAL A 442 -0.78 14.10 -6.94
N ALA A 443 -0.70 12.79 -6.74
CA ALA A 443 0.39 12.15 -6.02
C ALA A 443 1.45 11.67 -7.00
N THR A 444 2.71 12.05 -6.78
CA THR A 444 3.88 11.56 -7.52
C THR A 444 4.79 10.78 -6.57
N ILE A 445 4.93 9.48 -6.80
CA ILE A 445 5.69 8.54 -5.98
C ILE A 445 6.92 8.07 -6.77
N LEU A 446 8.11 8.43 -6.29
CA LEU A 446 9.37 8.16 -6.98
C LEU A 446 10.26 7.27 -6.11
N PRO A 447 10.54 6.01 -6.50
CA PRO A 447 11.42 5.15 -5.74
C PRO A 447 12.87 5.63 -5.88
N PHE A 448 13.61 5.52 -4.79
CA PHE A 448 15.02 5.85 -4.76
C PHE A 448 15.80 4.95 -3.79
N ARG A 449 17.13 4.99 -3.87
CA ARG A 449 18.00 4.29 -2.91
C ARG A 449 18.89 5.31 -2.21
N TYR A 450 18.97 5.20 -0.89
CA TYR A 450 19.96 5.91 -0.10
C TYR A 450 20.83 4.91 0.64
N LYS A 451 22.12 4.86 0.30
CA LYS A 451 23.02 3.78 0.70
C LYS A 451 22.40 2.42 0.35
N ASN A 452 22.25 1.54 1.33
CA ASN A 452 21.68 0.20 1.14
C ASN A 452 20.15 0.16 1.20
N TYR A 453 19.49 1.27 1.53
CA TYR A 453 18.06 1.29 1.83
C TYR A 453 17.22 1.77 0.64
N SER A 454 16.26 0.95 0.23
CA SER A 454 15.21 1.35 -0.70
C SER A 454 14.20 2.23 0.00
N ASN A 455 13.86 3.34 -0.64
CA ASN A 455 12.94 4.36 -0.16
C ASN A 455 12.04 4.82 -1.31
N ALA A 456 11.04 5.65 -1.01
CA ALA A 456 10.23 6.33 -2.00
C ALA A 456 9.99 7.78 -1.55
N PHE A 457 10.11 8.70 -2.50
CA PHE A 457 9.71 10.08 -2.34
C PHE A 457 8.23 10.22 -2.70
N VAL A 458 7.46 10.95 -1.90
CA VAL A 458 6.03 11.19 -2.15
C VAL A 458 5.77 12.70 -2.20
N ASP A 459 5.29 13.17 -3.34
CA ASP A 459 4.81 14.52 -3.54
C ASP A 459 3.30 14.56 -3.71
N LEU A 460 2.59 15.30 -2.86
CA LEU A 460 1.19 15.65 -3.03
C LEU A 460 1.09 17.08 -3.53
N ARG A 461 0.81 17.23 -4.83
CA ARG A 461 0.67 18.53 -5.47
C ARG A 461 -0.79 18.93 -5.60
N LEU A 462 -1.16 20.07 -5.04
CA LEU A 462 -2.50 20.62 -5.23
C LEU A 462 -2.67 21.06 -6.69
N LYS A 463 -3.86 20.82 -7.23
CA LYS A 463 -4.27 21.33 -8.53
C LYS A 463 -4.32 22.86 -8.49
N LYS A 464 -3.69 23.52 -9.46
CA LYS A 464 -3.62 24.98 -9.56
C LYS A 464 -4.83 25.59 -10.23
N ASP A 465 -5.44 24.88 -11.18
CA ASP A 465 -6.60 25.38 -11.93
C ASP A 465 -7.74 24.36 -11.85
N TYR A 466 -8.71 24.63 -10.99
CA TYR A 466 -9.93 23.83 -10.92
C TYR A 466 -10.80 24.15 -12.14
N SER A 467 -11.45 23.14 -12.70
CA SER A 467 -12.33 23.37 -13.85
C SER A 467 -13.64 24.07 -13.41
N PRO A 468 -14.32 24.81 -14.30
CA PRO A 468 -15.62 25.42 -13.96
C PRO A 468 -16.66 24.40 -13.46
N GLU A 469 -16.66 23.19 -14.01
CA GLU A 469 -17.56 22.12 -13.55
C GLU A 469 -17.19 21.64 -12.14
N GLU A 470 -15.90 21.45 -11.87
CA GLU A 470 -15.41 21.04 -10.56
C GLU A 470 -15.73 22.08 -9.49
N THR A 471 -15.48 23.36 -9.76
CA THR A 471 -15.87 24.48 -8.89
C THR A 471 -17.37 24.48 -8.64
N ARG A 472 -18.19 24.32 -9.68
CA ARG A 472 -19.65 24.21 -9.56
C ARG A 472 -20.07 23.04 -8.67
N GLN A 473 -19.42 21.88 -8.80
CA GLN A 473 -19.71 20.73 -7.93
C GLN A 473 -19.32 21.04 -6.48
N ILE A 474 -18.16 21.62 -6.23
CA ILE A 474 -17.71 21.93 -4.87
C ILE A 474 -18.62 22.98 -4.23
N GLU A 475 -18.72 24.18 -4.81
CA GLU A 475 -19.43 25.31 -4.23
C GLU A 475 -20.97 25.15 -4.27
N GLY A 476 -21.47 24.34 -5.21
CA GLY A 476 -22.89 23.96 -5.24
C GLY A 476 -23.32 23.16 -4.00
N ARG A 477 -22.36 22.63 -3.24
CA ARG A 477 -22.56 22.02 -1.93
C ARG A 477 -22.15 23.03 -0.87
N LYS A 478 -23.13 23.69 -0.26
CA LYS A 478 -22.99 24.84 0.67
C LYS A 478 -21.94 24.68 1.79
N GLU A 479 -21.58 23.46 2.13
CA GLU A 479 -20.61 23.13 3.19
C GLU A 479 -19.16 23.17 2.73
N PHE A 480 -18.87 23.20 1.42
CA PHE A 480 -17.53 23.08 0.85
C PHE A 480 -17.10 24.33 0.09
N ILE A 481 -15.79 24.59 0.07
CA ILE A 481 -15.18 25.72 -0.62
C ILE A 481 -13.97 25.31 -1.46
N VAL A 482 -13.69 26.07 -2.52
CA VAL A 482 -12.50 25.90 -3.34
C VAL A 482 -11.29 26.61 -2.69
N PRO A 483 -10.12 25.94 -2.59
CA PRO A 483 -8.94 26.47 -1.89
C PRO A 483 -8.15 27.52 -2.71
N PHE A 484 -8.80 28.58 -3.21
CA PHE A 484 -8.20 29.53 -4.17
C PHE A 484 -6.84 30.11 -3.72
N LYS A 485 -6.68 30.42 -2.44
CA LYS A 485 -5.41 30.93 -1.90
C LYS A 485 -4.29 29.90 -2.05
N LYS A 486 -4.53 28.66 -1.60
CA LYS A 486 -3.55 27.56 -1.67
C LYS A 486 -3.23 27.20 -3.12
N MET A 487 -4.21 27.26 -4.02
CA MET A 487 -4.01 27.04 -5.46
C MET A 487 -3.05 28.06 -6.09
N ASN A 488 -3.17 29.33 -5.69
CA ASN A 488 -2.31 30.42 -6.18
C ASN A 488 -0.87 30.25 -5.68
N ASP A 489 -0.71 29.88 -4.41
CA ASP A 489 0.60 29.70 -3.76
C ASP A 489 1.34 28.41 -4.20
N GLU A 490 0.62 27.44 -4.78
CA GLU A 490 1.18 26.16 -5.20
C GLU A 490 2.15 26.30 -6.39
N LEU A 491 3.22 25.51 -6.44
CA LEU A 491 4.21 25.57 -7.52
C LEU A 491 4.07 24.38 -8.48
N LEU A 492 4.30 24.58 -9.78
CA LEU A 492 4.50 23.46 -10.70
C LEU A 492 5.81 22.72 -10.35
N ARG A 493 5.90 21.46 -10.75
CA ARG A 493 7.09 20.63 -10.50
C ARG A 493 7.83 20.33 -11.79
N LEU A 494 9.15 20.50 -11.75
CA LEU A 494 10.07 19.84 -12.66
C LEU A 494 10.73 18.69 -11.89
N TYR A 495 10.31 17.45 -12.14
CA TYR A 495 10.94 16.29 -11.53
C TYR A 495 12.16 15.88 -12.35
N ARG A 496 13.28 15.65 -11.65
CA ARG A 496 14.46 14.96 -12.18
C ARG A 496 14.57 13.62 -11.45
N TRP A 497 14.08 12.55 -12.07
CA TRP A 497 14.10 11.19 -11.52
C TRP A 497 15.02 10.28 -12.34
N ASN A 498 16.12 9.78 -11.76
CA ASN A 498 17.07 8.93 -12.50
C ASN A 498 17.57 9.59 -13.80
N ASN A 499 17.85 10.89 -13.71
CA ASN A 499 18.22 11.72 -14.84
C ASN A 499 17.15 11.84 -15.96
N ILE A 500 15.92 11.37 -15.74
CA ILE A 500 14.75 11.66 -16.57
C ILE A 500 14.08 12.92 -16.03
N TYR A 501 13.71 13.81 -16.95
CA TYR A 501 13.07 15.09 -16.63
C TYR A 501 11.61 15.06 -17.04
N PHE A 502 10.70 15.35 -16.12
CA PHE A 502 9.28 15.39 -16.45
C PHE A 502 8.48 16.35 -15.56
N SER A 503 7.26 16.66 -15.99
CA SER A 503 6.27 17.37 -15.18
C SER A 503 4.93 16.65 -15.20
N VAL A 504 4.04 17.03 -14.29
CA VAL A 504 2.70 16.45 -14.15
C VAL A 504 1.67 17.58 -14.14
N PHE A 505 0.73 17.56 -15.08
CA PHE A 505 -0.46 18.39 -15.07
C PHE A 505 -1.66 17.62 -14.57
N ASN A 506 -2.54 18.29 -13.83
CA ASN A 506 -3.79 17.75 -13.36
C ASN A 506 -4.93 18.36 -14.19
N CYS A 507 -5.36 17.62 -15.22
CA CYS A 507 -6.49 17.92 -16.08
C CYS A 507 -6.48 19.36 -16.64
N PHE A 508 -7.38 20.22 -16.16
CA PHE A 508 -7.63 21.56 -16.70
C PHE A 508 -6.40 22.48 -16.74
N GLU A 509 -5.39 22.23 -15.92
CA GLU A 509 -4.10 22.94 -16.00
C GLU A 509 -3.43 22.83 -17.38
N LEU A 510 -3.64 21.69 -18.06
CA LEU A 510 -3.12 21.46 -19.40
C LEU A 510 -3.65 22.49 -20.40
N ALA A 511 -4.83 23.09 -20.17
CA ALA A 511 -5.42 24.10 -21.05
C ALA A 511 -4.63 25.43 -21.06
N ASP A 512 -3.89 25.75 -19.99
CA ASP A 512 -3.11 26.99 -19.90
C ASP A 512 -1.78 26.89 -20.67
N ILE A 513 -1.72 27.59 -21.81
CA ILE A 513 -0.53 27.60 -22.68
C ILE A 513 0.72 28.13 -21.99
N ARG A 514 0.58 29.03 -21.01
CA ARG A 514 1.73 29.60 -20.28
C ARG A 514 2.39 28.52 -19.44
N LYS A 515 1.60 27.72 -18.72
CA LYS A 515 2.06 26.59 -17.92
C LYS A 515 2.76 25.54 -18.79
N ARG A 516 2.18 25.20 -19.96
CA ARG A 516 2.82 24.30 -20.93
C ARG A 516 4.17 24.83 -21.41
N ALA A 517 4.23 26.11 -21.80
CA ALA A 517 5.42 26.73 -22.36
C ALA A 517 6.62 26.73 -21.40
N MET A 518 6.40 26.74 -20.08
CA MET A 518 7.46 26.69 -19.07
C MET A 518 8.38 25.46 -19.19
N PHE A 519 7.86 24.36 -19.76
CA PHE A 519 8.57 23.08 -19.88
C PHE A 519 9.19 22.85 -21.27
N ARG A 520 9.07 23.81 -22.20
CA ARG A 520 9.71 23.71 -23.54
C ARG A 520 11.20 23.47 -23.40
N GLY A 521 11.67 22.34 -23.94
CA GLY A 521 13.08 21.97 -23.92
C GLY A 521 13.66 21.62 -22.55
N LYS A 522 12.82 21.45 -21.52
CA LYS A 522 13.23 21.11 -20.15
C LYS A 522 12.85 19.70 -19.73
N VAL A 523 11.88 19.09 -20.40
CA VAL A 523 11.34 17.77 -20.06
C VAL A 523 11.52 16.79 -21.21
N ASP A 524 11.66 15.52 -20.86
CA ASP A 524 11.59 14.40 -21.80
C ASP A 524 10.13 14.00 -22.02
N PHE A 525 9.30 14.12 -20.98
CA PHE A 525 7.86 13.93 -21.09
C PHE A 525 7.04 14.78 -20.11
N VAL A 526 5.75 14.90 -20.39
CA VAL A 526 4.75 15.45 -19.49
C VAL A 526 3.68 14.39 -19.26
N VAL A 527 3.28 14.22 -18.00
CA VAL A 527 2.14 13.39 -17.62
C VAL A 527 0.94 14.28 -17.39
N THR A 528 -0.23 13.89 -17.88
CA THR A 528 -1.49 14.54 -17.53
C THR A 528 -2.49 13.49 -17.07
N VAL A 529 -3.00 13.70 -15.85
CA VAL A 529 -4.06 12.87 -15.27
C VAL A 529 -5.38 13.61 -15.44
N GLU A 530 -6.40 12.93 -15.95
CA GLU A 530 -7.64 13.56 -16.40
C GLU A 530 -8.88 12.83 -15.89
N TYR A 531 -9.91 13.62 -15.56
CA TYR A 531 -11.29 13.22 -15.52
C TYR A 531 -12.07 14.21 -16.38
N ASN A 532 -12.02 14.01 -17.71
CA ASN A 532 -12.55 15.00 -18.64
C ASN A 532 -13.38 14.40 -19.78
N ARG A 533 -14.54 15.02 -20.03
CA ARG A 533 -15.51 14.62 -21.06
C ARG A 533 -15.17 15.15 -22.44
N ASP A 534 -14.58 16.34 -22.52
CA ASP A 534 -14.23 17.00 -23.78
C ASP A 534 -12.92 16.45 -24.35
N THR A 535 -12.98 15.20 -24.80
CA THR A 535 -11.81 14.47 -25.32
C THR A 535 -11.24 15.13 -26.56
N ASN A 536 -12.07 15.73 -27.43
CA ASN A 536 -11.58 16.38 -28.65
C ASN A 536 -10.73 17.63 -28.33
N TYR A 537 -11.18 18.47 -27.39
CA TYR A 537 -10.42 19.64 -26.97
C TYR A 537 -9.05 19.26 -26.41
N PHE A 538 -9.01 18.28 -25.50
CA PHE A 538 -7.76 17.81 -24.90
C PHE A 538 -6.88 17.06 -25.90
N SER A 539 -7.46 16.31 -26.84
CA SER A 539 -6.70 15.71 -27.94
C SER A 539 -5.97 16.78 -28.76
N ASN A 540 -6.65 17.87 -29.12
CA ASN A 540 -6.03 18.96 -29.86
C ASN A 540 -4.89 19.63 -29.06
N ILE A 541 -5.09 19.82 -27.75
CA ILE A 541 -4.04 20.36 -26.88
C ILE A 541 -2.84 19.40 -26.80
N THR A 542 -3.07 18.11 -26.60
CA THR A 542 -2.01 17.10 -26.49
C THR A 542 -1.20 16.95 -27.78
N ASP A 543 -1.84 17.07 -28.95
CA ASP A 543 -1.14 17.13 -30.23
C ASP A 543 -0.25 18.38 -30.35
N SER A 544 -0.78 19.55 -29.93
CA SER A 544 -0.04 20.81 -29.95
C SER A 544 1.14 20.78 -29.00
N ILE A 545 0.90 20.46 -27.72
CA ILE A 545 1.93 20.49 -26.68
C ILE A 545 3.09 19.55 -27.03
N SER A 546 2.82 18.34 -27.52
CA SER A 546 3.90 17.41 -27.89
C SER A 546 4.91 18.05 -28.83
N ARG A 547 4.45 18.83 -29.81
CA ARG A 547 5.32 19.57 -30.75
C ARG A 547 5.85 20.88 -30.17
N ASP A 548 5.05 21.63 -29.44
CA ASP A 548 5.39 22.96 -28.92
C ASP A 548 6.47 22.93 -27.83
N ILE A 549 6.46 21.90 -26.98
CA ILE A 549 7.52 21.68 -25.98
C ILE A 549 8.54 20.65 -26.45
N HIS A 550 8.24 19.95 -27.56
CA HIS A 550 9.02 18.90 -28.17
C HIS A 550 9.33 17.73 -27.21
N ALA A 551 8.30 17.12 -26.63
CA ALA A 551 8.42 16.06 -25.63
C ALA A 551 7.33 14.99 -25.81
N TYR A 552 7.53 13.82 -25.18
CA TYR A 552 6.45 12.83 -25.09
C TYR A 552 5.34 13.33 -24.15
N ILE A 553 4.08 13.01 -24.45
CA ILE A 553 2.93 13.36 -23.61
C ILE A 553 2.20 12.09 -23.23
N ILE A 554 2.07 11.85 -21.93
CA ILE A 554 1.38 10.69 -21.35
C ILE A 554 0.07 11.20 -20.76
N GLN A 555 -1.02 11.02 -21.50
CA GLN A 555 -2.36 11.43 -21.12
C GLN A 555 -3.14 10.23 -20.60
N VAL A 556 -3.67 10.32 -19.38
CA VAL A 556 -4.46 9.25 -18.77
C VAL A 556 -5.77 9.81 -18.25
N ASN A 557 -6.85 9.46 -18.95
CA ASN A 557 -8.22 9.81 -18.60
C ASN A 557 -8.97 8.59 -18.08
N THR A 558 -10.12 8.81 -17.44
CA THR A 558 -11.06 7.73 -17.08
C THR A 558 -11.49 6.94 -18.32
N SER A 559 -11.64 5.62 -18.19
CA SER A 559 -12.04 4.77 -19.32
C SER A 559 -13.42 5.12 -19.87
N GLU A 560 -14.30 5.72 -19.06
CA GLU A 560 -15.63 6.18 -19.49
C GLU A 560 -15.56 7.17 -20.67
N TYR A 561 -14.62 8.11 -20.63
CA TYR A 561 -14.45 9.12 -21.68
C TYR A 561 -13.34 8.72 -22.66
N GLY A 562 -12.29 8.05 -22.17
CA GLY A 562 -11.18 7.56 -22.98
C GLY A 562 -10.26 8.67 -23.48
N ASP A 563 -9.60 8.42 -24.62
CA ASP A 563 -8.51 9.24 -25.17
C ASP A 563 -7.21 9.19 -24.34
N SER A 564 -7.06 8.17 -23.49
CA SER A 564 -5.79 7.87 -22.82
C SER A 564 -4.74 7.46 -23.84
N ARG A 565 -3.59 8.13 -23.86
CA ARG A 565 -2.59 7.98 -24.91
C ARG A 565 -1.18 8.35 -24.50
N ILE A 566 -0.21 7.82 -25.25
CA ILE A 566 1.19 8.25 -25.22
C ILE A 566 1.50 8.84 -26.59
N THR A 567 1.72 10.14 -26.63
CA THR A 567 2.00 10.91 -27.85
C THR A 567 3.47 11.31 -27.93
N GLN A 568 4.06 11.32 -29.13
CA GLN A 568 5.43 11.76 -29.39
C GLN A 568 5.46 12.87 -30.48
N PRO A 569 6.50 13.73 -30.51
CA PRO A 569 6.60 14.84 -31.45
C PRO A 569 6.97 14.37 -32.86
N SER A 570 6.07 13.62 -33.50
CA SER A 570 6.26 13.05 -34.83
C SER A 570 5.08 13.36 -35.77
N ASP A 571 5.07 12.72 -36.94
CA ASP A 571 3.98 12.87 -37.89
C ASP A 571 2.66 12.26 -37.38
N SER A 572 1.55 12.54 -38.06
CA SER A 572 0.23 12.12 -37.60
C SER A 572 0.05 10.60 -37.58
N SER A 573 0.81 9.85 -38.37
CA SER A 573 0.74 8.38 -38.42
C SER A 573 1.50 7.71 -37.27
N THR A 574 2.56 8.33 -36.76
CA THR A 574 3.41 7.75 -35.72
C THR A 574 3.35 8.48 -34.38
N LYS A 575 2.62 9.59 -34.28
CA LYS A 575 2.54 10.38 -33.04
C LYS A 575 1.98 9.59 -31.87
N ASP A 576 0.96 8.78 -32.09
CA ASP A 576 0.32 8.02 -31.02
C ASP A 576 1.03 6.67 -30.89
N ILE A 577 1.94 6.57 -29.92
CA ILE A 577 2.62 5.31 -29.55
C ILE A 577 1.60 4.31 -28.98
N LEU A 578 0.62 4.84 -28.25
CA LEU A 578 -0.47 4.10 -27.64
C LEU A 578 -1.68 5.05 -27.58
N LYS A 579 -2.87 4.56 -27.92
CA LYS A 579 -4.12 5.32 -27.79
C LYS A 579 -5.27 4.36 -27.49
N ILE A 580 -6.07 4.67 -26.46
CA ILE A 580 -7.15 3.81 -25.96
C ILE A 580 -8.42 4.63 -25.80
N LYS A 581 -9.55 3.99 -26.06
CA LYS A 581 -10.89 4.57 -25.85
C LYS A 581 -11.80 3.51 -25.24
N GLY A 582 -12.42 3.81 -24.10
CA GLY A 582 -13.40 2.91 -23.47
C GLY A 582 -12.79 1.75 -22.68
N GLY A 583 -13.68 0.88 -22.19
CA GLY A 583 -13.37 -0.36 -21.51
C GLY A 583 -13.95 -0.42 -20.09
N ASP A 584 -14.67 -1.50 -19.79
CA ASP A 584 -15.23 -1.75 -18.46
C ASP A 584 -14.22 -2.47 -17.55
N ASN A 585 -13.39 -3.35 -18.11
CA ASN A 585 -12.37 -4.08 -17.36
C ASN A 585 -11.20 -3.19 -17.00
N VAL A 586 -10.82 -3.21 -15.72
CA VAL A 586 -9.60 -2.56 -15.23
C VAL A 586 -8.38 -3.25 -15.84
N SER A 587 -7.53 -2.48 -16.52
CA SER A 587 -6.34 -3.01 -17.18
C SER A 587 -5.19 -2.00 -17.24
N LEU A 588 -3.96 -2.51 -17.20
CA LEU A 588 -2.74 -1.74 -17.39
C LEU A 588 -2.25 -1.97 -18.81
N ILE A 589 -2.21 -0.89 -19.60
CA ILE A 589 -1.69 -0.96 -20.97
C ILE A 589 -0.31 -0.30 -21.00
N THR A 590 0.69 -1.04 -21.46
CA THR A 590 2.10 -0.61 -21.39
C THR A 590 2.64 -0.30 -22.77
N SER A 591 3.48 0.73 -22.85
CA SER A 591 4.33 1.01 -24.00
C SER A 591 5.67 1.59 -23.56
N CYS A 592 6.60 1.74 -24.49
CA CYS A 592 7.96 2.20 -24.21
C CYS A 592 8.25 3.49 -24.97
N ILE A 593 8.81 4.48 -24.27
CA ILE A 593 9.31 5.72 -24.86
C ILE A 593 10.84 5.71 -24.84
N ASN A 594 11.46 6.21 -25.91
CA ASN A 594 12.91 6.29 -26.02
C ASN A 594 13.39 7.71 -25.67
N ILE A 595 13.92 7.85 -24.46
CA ILE A 595 14.41 9.13 -23.91
C ILE A 595 15.68 9.56 -24.63
N GLN A 596 16.59 8.60 -24.88
CA GLN A 596 17.86 8.87 -25.55
C GLN A 596 17.64 9.36 -26.98
N ASP A 597 16.83 8.67 -27.78
CA ASP A 597 16.59 9.08 -29.18
C ASP A 597 16.00 10.49 -29.26
N LEU A 598 15.07 10.85 -28.36
CA LEU A 598 14.49 12.19 -28.31
C LEU A 598 15.57 13.24 -28.01
N ARG A 599 16.42 13.00 -27.02
CA ARG A 599 17.51 13.93 -26.64
C ARG A 599 18.56 14.06 -27.74
N GLU A 600 18.97 12.96 -28.36
CA GLU A 600 19.93 13.00 -29.46
C GLU A 600 19.37 13.79 -30.65
N PHE A 601 18.09 13.62 -30.97
CA PHE A 601 17.44 14.43 -32.00
C PHE A 601 17.39 15.92 -31.63
N GLN A 602 17.08 16.25 -30.38
CA GLN A 602 17.02 17.63 -29.88
C GLN A 602 18.38 18.36 -29.89
N LYS A 603 19.50 17.64 -29.92
CA LYS A 603 20.86 18.21 -30.06
C LYS A 603 21.18 18.63 -31.50
N LEU A 604 20.48 18.10 -32.49
CA LEU A 604 20.70 18.39 -33.90
C LEU A 604 20.14 19.76 -34.28
N ASN A 605 20.81 20.45 -35.20
CA ASN A 605 20.25 21.64 -35.85
C ASN A 605 19.29 21.23 -37.00
N TYR A 606 18.57 22.20 -37.56
CA TYR A 606 17.58 21.97 -38.61
C TYR A 606 18.10 21.13 -39.79
N SER A 607 19.31 21.41 -40.28
CA SER A 607 19.89 20.72 -41.44
C SER A 607 20.06 19.21 -41.19
N LEU A 608 20.44 18.82 -39.97
CA LEU A 608 20.57 17.41 -39.62
C LEU A 608 19.23 16.78 -39.18
N GLN A 609 18.31 17.57 -38.62
CA GLN A 609 16.95 17.09 -38.33
C GLN A 609 16.17 16.77 -39.61
N GLU A 610 16.37 17.52 -40.71
CA GLU A 610 15.74 17.25 -42.02
C GLU A 610 16.07 15.85 -42.56
N GLY A 611 17.28 15.35 -42.28
CA GLY A 611 17.69 13.99 -42.62
C GLY A 611 17.10 12.89 -41.72
N ASN A 612 16.57 13.24 -40.54
CA ASN A 612 16.00 12.29 -39.56
C ASN A 612 14.49 12.51 -39.41
N ARG A 613 13.69 11.78 -40.21
CA ARG A 613 12.22 11.96 -40.26
C ARG A 613 11.44 11.29 -39.13
N TYR A 614 12.10 10.69 -38.14
CA TYR A 614 11.40 10.00 -37.05
C TYR A 614 10.67 10.99 -36.12
N PHE A 615 11.30 12.12 -35.81
CA PHE A 615 10.67 13.23 -35.10
C PHE A 615 10.46 14.43 -36.04
N LYS A 616 9.48 15.28 -35.72
CA LYS A 616 9.30 16.57 -36.38
C LYS A 616 10.32 17.57 -35.82
N TYR A 617 10.60 18.62 -36.60
CA TYR A 617 11.56 19.65 -36.22
C TYR A 617 11.27 20.26 -34.85
N THR A 618 12.33 20.59 -34.13
CA THR A 618 12.21 21.38 -32.91
C THR A 618 11.57 22.74 -33.22
N PRO A 619 10.68 23.25 -32.35
CA PRO A 619 9.98 24.50 -32.60
C PRO A 619 10.94 25.70 -32.59
N PRO A 620 10.53 26.86 -33.15
CA PRO A 620 11.33 28.09 -33.07
C PRO A 620 11.72 28.43 -31.64
N ASN A 621 12.95 28.93 -31.46
CA ASN A 621 13.52 29.29 -30.15
C ASN A 621 13.62 28.13 -29.14
N PHE A 622 13.59 26.88 -29.61
CA PHE A 622 13.84 25.72 -28.75
C PHE A 622 15.26 25.77 -28.18
N LYS A 623 15.37 25.66 -26.86
CA LYS A 623 16.64 25.53 -26.14
C LYS A 623 16.56 24.29 -25.27
N MET A 624 17.40 23.31 -25.57
CA MET A 624 17.53 22.14 -24.72
C MET A 624 18.26 22.54 -23.44
N GLU A 625 17.62 22.35 -22.28
CA GLU A 625 18.31 22.46 -21.00
C GLU A 625 19.38 21.36 -20.91
N ASN A 626 20.53 21.66 -20.32
CA ASN A 626 21.65 20.71 -20.20
C ASN A 626 21.21 19.49 -19.36
N ARG A 627 20.85 18.43 -20.07
CA ARG A 627 20.44 17.13 -19.55
C ARG A 627 21.50 16.11 -19.99
N ASN A 628 22.59 16.02 -19.21
CA ASN A 628 23.74 15.13 -19.49
C ASN A 628 23.30 13.67 -19.62
#